data_AF-A0A6H2HB61-F1
#
_entry.id   AF-A0A6H2HB61-F1
#
_cell.length_a   1.000
_cell.length_b   1.000
_cell.length_c   1.000
_cell.angle_alpha   90.00
_cell.angle_beta   90.00
_cell.angle_gamma   90.00
#
_symmetry.space_group_name_H-M   'P 1'
#
loop_
_entity.id
_entity.type
_entity.pdbx_description
1 polymer ?
#
loop_
_entity_poly.entity_id
_entity_poly.type
_entity_poly.pdbx_seq_one_letter_code
_entity_poly.pdbx_strand_id
1 'polypeptide(L)'
;MTTQAQNKIPTTQKSKSVKKIAPKKTLAAAPQDQSGPLLSMEEAAAVKALAALAQAQRLRTFRALVVAGSQGLTPGAIAQQLDLAPSTLSFHLKELTNSALLSSQALGRNLIYRVDFLQVQALLTYLSENCCEGQSCEVSKTAICISADEVPKPKIKVKAKTTKKETDKALTELVKSAKSSTTTKIKSTVKP
;
A
#
# COMPACT_ATOMS: atom_id res chain seq x y z
N MET A 1 22.16 55.43 30.03
CA MET A 1 21.49 54.60 29.00
C MET A 1 21.91 55.08 27.62
N THR A 2 23.03 54.59 27.08
CA THR A 2 23.27 54.58 25.62
C THR A 2 24.33 53.53 25.32
N THR A 3 23.93 52.55 24.52
CA THR A 3 24.69 51.40 24.04
C THR A 3 25.39 51.78 22.73
N GLN A 4 26.65 51.40 22.56
CA GLN A 4 27.43 51.34 21.31
C GLN A 4 28.82 50.78 21.71
N ALA A 5 29.55 49.94 20.99
CA ALA A 5 29.49 49.54 19.59
C ALA A 5 30.51 48.41 19.35
N GLN A 6 30.16 47.52 18.41
CA GLN A 6 31.04 46.94 17.38
C GLN A 6 32.13 45.94 17.78
N ASN A 7 31.80 44.67 17.56
CA ASN A 7 32.77 43.59 17.37
C ASN A 7 33.15 43.54 15.88
N LYS A 8 34.44 43.69 15.57
CA LYS A 8 35.02 43.68 14.22
C LYS A 8 36.03 42.55 14.13
N ILE A 9 35.74 41.57 13.27
CA ILE A 9 36.62 40.45 12.91
C ILE A 9 37.76 40.98 12.02
N PRO A 10 39.00 40.45 12.14
CA PRO A 10 39.52 39.65 11.02
C PRO A 10 40.42 38.44 11.41
N THR A 11 40.12 37.31 10.78
CA THR A 11 41.02 36.32 10.14
C THR A 11 42.54 36.40 10.36
N THR A 12 43.20 35.28 10.71
CA THR A 12 43.97 34.42 9.77
C THR A 12 44.86 33.36 10.47
N GLN A 13 44.68 32.10 10.03
CA GLN A 13 45.68 31.12 9.55
C GLN A 13 46.69 30.38 10.47
N LYS A 14 46.90 29.11 10.03
CA LYS A 14 48.07 28.20 10.17
C LYS A 14 48.17 27.43 11.51
N SER A 15 48.37 26.11 11.57
CA SER A 15 49.09 25.20 10.68
C SER A 15 48.73 23.72 10.90
N LYS A 16 48.67 22.98 9.79
CA LYS A 16 49.31 21.65 9.56
C LYS A 16 49.23 20.57 10.65
N SER A 17 48.50 19.50 10.34
CA SER A 17 49.06 18.14 10.38
C SER A 17 48.26 17.21 9.48
N VAL A 18 48.84 16.93 8.31
CA VAL A 18 48.46 15.83 7.44
C VAL A 18 49.11 14.58 8.01
N LYS A 19 48.30 13.61 8.47
CA LYS A 19 48.80 12.26 8.79
C LYS A 19 47.92 11.20 8.13
N LYS A 20 48.43 10.79 6.97
CA LYS A 20 48.51 9.40 6.49
C LYS A 20 47.19 8.65 6.27
N ILE A 21 46.76 8.69 5.01
CA ILE A 21 45.98 7.63 4.38
C ILE A 21 46.88 6.39 4.23
N ALA A 22 46.40 5.23 4.67
CA ALA A 22 46.85 3.93 4.19
C ALA A 22 45.67 2.93 4.23
N PRO A 23 45.65 1.92 3.36
CA PRO A 23 44.42 1.42 2.74
C PRO A 23 44.00 0.03 3.22
N LYS A 24 42.79 -0.36 2.80
CA LYS A 24 42.27 -1.74 2.67
C LYS A 24 42.31 -2.60 3.94
N LYS A 25 41.14 -2.73 4.57
CA LYS A 25 40.74 -4.00 5.17
C LYS A 25 39.37 -4.39 4.60
N THR A 26 39.45 -5.36 3.69
CA THR A 26 38.43 -6.35 3.33
C THR A 26 37.16 -6.26 4.15
N LEU A 27 36.05 -5.83 3.52
CA LEU A 27 34.72 -6.15 4.01
C LEU A 27 34.53 -7.64 3.75
N ALA A 28 35.02 -8.45 4.69
CA ALA A 28 34.72 -9.86 4.74
C ALA A 28 33.19 -9.99 4.81
N ALA A 29 32.67 -10.88 3.97
CA ALA A 29 31.28 -11.31 3.99
C ALA A 29 30.83 -11.54 5.44
N ALA A 30 29.76 -10.85 5.83
CA ALA A 30 29.12 -11.07 7.10
C ALA A 30 28.76 -12.57 7.21
N PRO A 31 29.02 -13.21 8.36
CA PRO A 31 28.69 -14.60 8.57
C PRO A 31 27.17 -14.76 8.42
N GLN A 32 26.77 -15.73 7.59
CA GLN A 32 25.42 -16.25 7.56
C GLN A 32 25.22 -17.04 8.86
N ASP A 33 24.99 -16.33 9.97
CA ASP A 33 24.59 -16.94 11.22
C ASP A 33 23.08 -17.21 11.18
N GLN A 34 22.73 -18.49 11.21
CA GLN A 34 21.38 -19.03 11.10
C GLN A 34 20.60 -18.86 12.40
N SER A 35 20.50 -17.64 12.92
CA SER A 35 19.55 -17.30 13.97
C SER A 35 18.70 -16.13 13.49
N GLY A 36 17.74 -16.43 12.60
CA GLY A 36 16.62 -15.53 12.36
C GLY A 36 15.95 -15.18 13.70
N PRO A 37 15.43 -13.95 13.86
CA PRO A 37 14.84 -13.54 15.12
C PRO A 37 13.76 -14.54 15.53
N LEU A 38 13.67 -14.84 16.83
CA LEU A 38 12.65 -15.69 17.44
C LEU A 38 11.25 -15.17 17.08
N LEU A 39 10.73 -15.54 15.91
CA LEU A 39 9.42 -15.21 15.39
C LEU A 39 8.35 -16.16 15.96
N SER A 40 8.50 -16.55 17.23
CA SER A 40 7.51 -17.39 17.91
C SER A 40 6.37 -16.50 18.38
N MET A 41 5.19 -16.71 17.81
CA MET A 41 3.96 -16.02 18.18
C MET A 41 3.25 -16.80 19.31
N GLU A 42 2.66 -16.09 20.27
CA GLU A 42 1.83 -16.69 21.33
C GLU A 42 0.42 -17.05 20.81
N GLU A 43 -0.21 -18.09 21.34
CA GLU A 43 -1.54 -18.56 20.89
C GLU A 43 -2.58 -17.43 20.95
N ALA A 44 -2.62 -16.68 22.07
CA ALA A 44 -3.56 -15.57 22.24
C ALA A 44 -3.39 -14.49 21.16
N ALA A 45 -2.15 -14.24 20.73
CA ALA A 45 -1.88 -13.30 19.65
C ALA A 45 -2.34 -13.86 18.29
N ALA A 46 -2.11 -15.15 18.04
CA ALA A 46 -2.56 -15.83 16.81
C ALA A 46 -4.09 -15.80 16.68
N VAL A 47 -4.80 -16.15 17.76
CA VAL A 47 -6.27 -16.08 17.82
C VAL A 47 -6.76 -14.66 17.57
N LYS A 48 -6.13 -13.65 18.17
CA LYS A 48 -6.49 -12.23 17.96
C LYS A 48 -6.30 -11.80 16.50
N ALA A 49 -5.21 -12.21 15.86
CA ALA A 49 -4.92 -11.91 14.47
C ALA A 49 -5.93 -12.57 13.52
N LEU A 50 -6.22 -13.86 13.72
CA LEU A 50 -7.23 -14.59 12.94
C LEU A 50 -8.64 -14.00 13.14
N ALA A 51 -9.01 -13.68 14.38
CA ALA A 51 -10.28 -13.04 14.69
C ALA A 51 -10.41 -11.68 13.98
N ALA A 52 -9.32 -10.90 13.86
CA ALA A 52 -9.31 -9.65 13.10
C ALA A 52 -9.47 -9.89 11.58
N LEU A 53 -8.92 -10.97 11.04
CA LEU A 53 -9.07 -11.31 9.61
C LEU A 53 -10.42 -11.97 9.27
N ALA A 54 -11.13 -12.56 10.23
CA ALA A 54 -12.40 -13.28 10.06
C ALA A 54 -13.63 -12.39 9.75
N GLN A 55 -13.43 -11.27 9.05
CA GLN A 55 -14.48 -10.40 8.54
C GLN A 55 -14.18 -10.01 7.10
N ALA A 56 -15.16 -10.14 6.20
CA ALA A 56 -14.94 -9.99 4.77
C ALA A 56 -14.32 -8.65 4.38
N GLN A 57 -14.79 -7.54 4.97
CA GLN A 57 -14.24 -6.21 4.68
C GLN A 57 -12.82 -6.02 5.23
N ARG A 58 -12.53 -6.53 6.44
CA ARG A 58 -11.18 -6.49 7.01
C ARG A 58 -10.19 -7.29 6.16
N LEU A 59 -10.59 -8.46 5.68
CA LEU A 59 -9.75 -9.27 4.79
C LEU A 59 -9.49 -8.58 3.45
N ARG A 60 -10.49 -7.92 2.86
CA ARG A 60 -10.30 -7.12 1.62
C ARG A 60 -9.34 -5.95 1.85
N THR A 61 -9.51 -5.21 2.94
CA THR A 61 -8.61 -4.12 3.35
C THR A 61 -7.18 -4.61 3.55
N PHE A 62 -7.00 -5.70 4.30
CA PHE A 62 -5.70 -6.31 4.52
C PHE A 62 -5.05 -6.70 3.19
N ARG A 63 -5.78 -7.38 2.29
CA ARG A 63 -5.24 -7.77 0.96
C ARG A 63 -4.86 -6.57 0.08
N ALA A 64 -5.64 -5.49 0.10
CA ALA A 64 -5.30 -4.26 -0.62
C ALA A 64 -3.98 -3.66 -0.10
N LEU A 65 -3.78 -3.66 1.22
CA LEU A 65 -2.54 -3.19 1.85
C LEU A 65 -1.35 -4.12 1.60
N VAL A 66 -1.56 -5.44 1.53
CA VAL A 66 -0.51 -6.40 1.13
C VAL A 66 0.00 -6.08 -0.29
N VAL A 67 -0.91 -5.79 -1.23
CA VAL A 67 -0.55 -5.40 -2.61
C VAL A 67 0.19 -4.07 -2.65
N ALA A 68 -0.18 -3.12 -1.80
CA ALA A 68 0.52 -1.83 -1.68
C ALA A 68 1.93 -1.96 -1.06
N GLY A 69 2.20 -3.05 -0.34
CA GLY A 69 3.51 -3.36 0.21
C GLY A 69 4.01 -2.33 1.23
N SER A 70 5.31 -2.03 1.19
CA SER A 70 5.98 -1.12 2.12
C SER A 70 5.54 0.35 1.99
N GLN A 71 4.96 0.74 0.85
CA GLN A 71 4.45 2.09 0.65
C GLN A 71 3.20 2.34 1.52
N GLY A 72 2.34 1.33 1.64
CA GLY A 72 1.06 1.44 2.32
C GLY A 72 0.04 2.30 1.57
N LEU A 73 -1.09 2.57 2.21
CA LEU A 73 -2.17 3.40 1.65
C LEU A 73 -2.75 4.35 2.70
N THR A 74 -3.30 5.48 2.25
CA THR A 74 -4.12 6.36 3.10
C THR A 74 -5.52 5.79 3.28
N PRO A 75 -6.25 6.13 4.37
CA PRO A 75 -7.65 5.75 4.53
C PRO A 75 -8.53 6.14 3.34
N GLY A 76 -8.30 7.32 2.76
CA GLY A 76 -9.04 7.79 1.58
C GLY A 76 -8.81 6.90 0.36
N ALA A 77 -7.58 6.49 0.09
CA ALA A 77 -7.27 5.59 -1.02
C ALA A 77 -7.89 4.20 -0.82
N ILE A 78 -7.85 3.66 0.40
CA ILE A 78 -8.46 2.36 0.72
C ILE A 78 -9.98 2.42 0.56
N ALA A 79 -10.62 3.49 1.08
CA ALA A 79 -12.06 3.68 0.97
C ALA A 79 -12.53 3.75 -0.48
N GLN A 80 -11.79 4.46 -1.34
CA GLN A 80 -12.08 4.55 -2.76
C GLN A 80 -11.90 3.21 -3.48
N GLN A 81 -10.84 2.46 -3.18
CA GLN A 81 -10.58 1.17 -3.84
C GLN A 81 -11.62 0.10 -3.49
N LEU A 82 -12.14 0.13 -2.27
CA LEU A 82 -13.06 -0.89 -1.75
C LEU A 82 -14.53 -0.46 -1.74
N ASP A 83 -14.82 0.77 -2.16
CA ASP A 83 -16.15 1.40 -2.13
C ASP A 83 -16.79 1.31 -0.73
N LEU A 84 -16.04 1.77 0.29
CA LEU A 84 -16.44 1.73 1.69
C LEU A 84 -16.66 3.12 2.27
N ALA A 85 -17.71 3.26 3.10
CA ALA A 85 -17.93 4.46 3.88
C ALA A 85 -16.73 4.73 4.83
N PRO A 86 -16.24 5.98 4.95
CA PRO A 86 -15.07 6.32 5.78
C PRO A 86 -15.22 5.94 7.26
N SER A 87 -16.43 6.04 7.81
CA SER A 87 -16.73 5.66 9.20
C SER A 87 -16.56 4.16 9.42
N THR A 88 -17.12 3.34 8.53
CA THR A 88 -16.99 1.87 8.56
C THR A 88 -15.54 1.44 8.38
N LEU A 89 -14.81 2.04 7.43
CA LEU A 89 -13.40 1.74 7.22
C LEU A 89 -12.55 2.05 8.46
N SER A 90 -12.79 3.17 9.13
CA SER A 90 -12.05 3.56 10.33
C SER A 90 -12.18 2.51 11.45
N PHE A 91 -13.39 1.95 11.64
CA PHE A 91 -13.62 0.85 12.57
C PHE A 91 -12.81 -0.40 12.20
N HIS A 92 -12.87 -0.81 10.93
CA HIS A 92 -12.10 -1.95 10.43
C HIS A 92 -10.59 -1.76 10.55
N LEU A 93 -10.08 -0.56 10.25
CA LEU A 93 -8.67 -0.23 10.39
C LEU A 93 -8.23 -0.31 11.83
N LYS A 94 -8.99 0.26 12.78
CA LYS A 94 -8.69 0.19 14.22
C LYS A 94 -8.57 -1.24 14.72
N GLU A 95 -9.50 -2.11 14.34
CA GLU A 95 -9.46 -3.52 14.69
C GLU A 95 -8.24 -4.25 14.11
N LEU A 96 -7.89 -3.94 12.87
CA LEU A 96 -6.71 -4.52 12.23
C LEU A 96 -5.40 -4.01 12.86
N THR A 97 -5.27 -2.73 13.22
CA THR A 97 -4.10 -2.24 13.98
C THR A 97 -4.04 -2.84 15.38
N ASN A 98 -5.18 -3.01 16.06
CA ASN A 98 -5.23 -3.65 17.38
C ASN A 98 -4.72 -5.10 17.35
N SER A 99 -4.82 -5.78 16.20
CA SER A 99 -4.32 -7.15 15.99
C SER A 99 -2.81 -7.22 15.71
N ALA A 100 -2.10 -6.09 15.64
CA ALA A 100 -0.70 -5.97 15.26
C ALA A 100 -0.36 -6.42 13.82
N LEU A 101 -1.34 -6.80 13.00
CA LEU A 101 -1.13 -7.11 11.57
C LEU A 101 -0.92 -5.87 10.71
N LEU A 102 -1.40 -4.71 11.17
CA LEU A 102 -1.19 -3.42 10.51
C LEU A 102 -0.49 -2.45 11.46
N SER A 103 0.27 -1.53 10.88
CA SER A 103 0.79 -0.35 11.53
C SER A 103 0.21 0.92 10.89
N SER A 104 0.12 1.99 11.68
CA SER A 104 -0.31 3.31 11.21
C SER A 104 0.77 4.35 11.52
N GLN A 105 1.20 5.09 10.51
CA GLN A 105 2.22 6.13 10.66
C GLN A 105 1.67 7.46 10.14
N ALA A 106 1.77 8.51 10.97
CA ALA A 106 1.42 9.85 10.56
C ALA A 106 2.50 10.43 9.63
N LEU A 107 2.10 10.91 8.46
CA LEU A 107 2.95 11.57 7.48
C LEU A 107 2.34 12.93 7.14
N GLY A 108 2.77 13.95 7.90
CA GLY A 108 2.19 15.30 7.83
C GLY A 108 0.74 15.30 8.28
N ARG A 109 -0.18 15.64 7.37
CA ARG A 109 -1.63 15.69 7.63
C ARG A 109 -2.36 14.37 7.36
N ASN A 110 -1.67 13.39 6.78
CA ASN A 110 -2.25 12.13 6.38
C ASN A 110 -1.76 10.99 7.28
N LEU A 111 -2.58 9.95 7.43
CA LEU A 111 -2.19 8.70 8.06
C LEU A 111 -1.94 7.66 6.97
N ILE A 112 -0.83 6.93 7.06
CA ILE A 112 -0.49 5.84 6.15
C ILE A 112 -0.59 4.52 6.92
N TYR A 113 -1.38 3.61 6.39
CA TYR A 113 -1.52 2.25 6.92
C TYR A 113 -0.65 1.29 6.11
N ARG A 114 0.03 0.39 6.82
CA ARG A 114 0.94 -0.61 6.24
C ARG A 114 0.70 -1.97 6.89
N VAL A 115 0.95 -3.02 6.12
CA VAL A 115 1.01 -4.37 6.69
C VAL A 115 2.33 -4.52 7.43
N ASP A 116 2.25 -5.07 8.64
CA ASP A 116 3.42 -5.55 9.35
C ASP A 116 3.77 -6.96 8.85
N PHE A 117 4.70 -7.03 7.90
CA PHE A 117 5.11 -8.30 7.30
C PHE A 117 5.81 -9.23 8.29
N LEU A 118 6.43 -8.71 9.35
CA LEU A 118 7.03 -9.55 10.38
C LEU A 118 5.94 -10.27 11.17
N GLN A 119 4.88 -9.56 11.56
CA GLN A 119 3.75 -10.20 12.24
C GLN A 119 2.96 -11.16 11.36
N VAL A 120 2.76 -10.81 10.08
CA VAL A 120 2.13 -11.73 9.14
C VAL A 120 2.98 -12.99 8.96
N GLN A 121 4.30 -12.85 8.84
CA GLN A 121 5.21 -13.98 8.75
C GLN A 121 5.17 -14.84 10.01
N ALA A 122 5.19 -14.23 11.21
CA ALA A 122 5.08 -14.96 12.48
C ALA A 122 3.77 -15.74 12.59
N LEU A 123 2.64 -15.16 12.15
CA LEU A 123 1.36 -15.86 12.10
C LEU A 123 1.39 -17.04 11.12
N LEU A 124 1.95 -16.86 9.93
CA LEU A 124 2.07 -17.94 8.95
C LEU A 124 2.97 -19.06 9.45
N THR A 125 4.10 -18.71 10.07
CA THR A 125 5.00 -19.67 10.72
C THR A 125 4.23 -20.47 11.77
N TYR A 126 3.56 -19.80 12.72
CA TYR A 126 2.76 -20.44 13.77
C TYR A 126 1.72 -21.42 13.20
N LEU A 127 1.02 -21.05 12.12
CA LEU A 127 0.02 -21.91 11.48
C LEU A 127 0.62 -23.10 10.71
N SER A 128 1.88 -22.98 10.30
CA SER A 128 2.60 -24.01 9.53
C SER A 128 3.52 -24.88 10.41
N GLU A 129 3.67 -24.55 11.69
CA GLU A 129 4.47 -25.35 12.62
C GLU A 129 3.94 -26.78 12.66
N ASN A 130 4.85 -27.75 12.48
CA ASN A 130 4.55 -29.18 12.39
C ASN A 130 3.64 -29.59 11.21
N CYS A 131 3.36 -28.69 10.27
CA CYS A 131 2.69 -29.03 9.03
C CYS A 131 3.55 -30.06 8.26
N CYS A 132 2.91 -31.02 7.58
CA CYS A 132 3.57 -32.09 6.84
C CYS A 132 4.62 -32.87 7.68
N GLU A 133 4.37 -33.09 8.98
CA GLU A 133 5.31 -33.75 9.91
C GLU A 133 6.65 -32.99 10.07
N GLY A 134 6.61 -31.66 9.91
CA GLY A 134 7.80 -30.81 9.96
C GLY A 134 8.59 -30.76 8.65
N GLN A 135 8.06 -31.31 7.56
CA GLN A 135 8.61 -31.11 6.22
C GLN A 135 8.25 -29.71 5.68
N SER A 136 9.05 -29.22 4.72
CA SER A 136 8.77 -27.94 4.07
C SER A 136 7.48 -28.03 3.23
N CYS A 137 6.47 -27.23 3.57
CA CYS A 137 5.23 -27.12 2.81
C CYS A 137 5.20 -25.76 2.08
N GLU A 138 5.33 -25.74 0.76
CA GLU A 138 5.25 -24.51 -0.04
C GLU A 138 3.82 -24.28 -0.56
N VAL A 139 3.27 -23.08 -0.33
CA VAL A 139 1.94 -22.71 -0.86
C VAL A 139 2.10 -22.03 -2.22
N SER A 140 2.08 -22.83 -3.29
CA SER A 140 2.12 -22.34 -4.66
C SER A 140 0.74 -21.94 -5.19
N LYS A 141 0.67 -20.87 -6.00
CA LYS A 141 -0.59 -20.35 -6.62
C LYS A 141 -1.18 -21.29 -7.69
N THR A 142 -0.54 -22.43 -7.95
CA THR A 142 -0.97 -23.39 -8.96
C THR A 142 -1.38 -24.70 -8.29
N ALA A 143 -2.67 -24.98 -8.42
CA ALA A 143 -3.38 -26.26 -8.29
C ALA A 143 -3.14 -27.09 -7.02
N ILE A 144 -4.22 -27.16 -6.24
CA ILE A 144 -4.70 -28.31 -5.46
C ILE A 144 -3.96 -29.60 -5.85
N CYS A 145 -3.27 -30.22 -4.87
CA CYS A 145 -2.86 -31.61 -4.97
C CYS A 145 -4.13 -32.48 -4.95
N ILE A 146 -4.68 -32.79 -6.12
CA ILE A 146 -5.54 -33.95 -6.29
C ILE A 146 -4.64 -34.99 -6.95
N SER A 147 -4.53 -36.16 -6.32
CA SER A 147 -3.93 -37.34 -6.92
C SER A 147 -4.49 -37.58 -8.33
N ALA A 148 -3.57 -37.91 -9.24
CA ALA A 148 -3.69 -38.18 -10.67
C ALA A 148 -5.05 -38.74 -11.15
N ASP A 149 -5.77 -38.00 -12.00
CA ASP A 149 -5.74 -38.16 -13.46
C ASP A 149 -6.66 -37.10 -14.12
N GLU A 150 -6.07 -36.31 -15.01
CA GLU A 150 -6.67 -35.31 -15.92
C GLU A 150 -7.48 -34.13 -15.31
N VAL A 151 -6.77 -33.10 -14.85
CA VAL A 151 -7.38 -31.78 -14.57
C VAL A 151 -7.51 -30.98 -15.87
N PRO A 152 -8.73 -30.60 -16.31
CA PRO A 152 -8.92 -29.81 -17.51
C PRO A 152 -8.46 -28.37 -17.29
N LYS A 153 -7.58 -27.88 -18.18
CA LYS A 153 -7.12 -26.49 -18.24
C LYS A 153 -8.30 -25.52 -18.07
N PRO A 154 -8.28 -24.62 -17.07
CA PRO A 154 -9.26 -23.55 -17.02
C PRO A 154 -8.95 -22.58 -18.17
N LYS A 155 -9.75 -22.65 -19.25
CA LYS A 155 -9.78 -21.62 -20.31
C LYS A 155 -10.41 -20.35 -19.74
N ILE A 156 -9.67 -19.64 -18.89
CA ILE A 156 -10.02 -18.28 -18.50
C ILE A 156 -9.76 -17.42 -19.73
N LYS A 157 -10.77 -17.32 -20.60
CA LYS A 157 -10.86 -16.22 -21.55
C LYS A 157 -11.04 -14.95 -20.71
N VAL A 158 -9.95 -14.31 -20.31
CA VAL A 158 -9.98 -12.90 -19.93
C VAL A 158 -10.34 -12.15 -21.21
N LYS A 159 -11.64 -12.03 -21.47
CA LYS A 159 -12.13 -10.99 -22.36
C LYS A 159 -11.83 -9.69 -21.64
N ALA A 160 -10.72 -9.06 -21.99
CA ALA A 160 -10.59 -7.62 -21.91
C ALA A 160 -11.73 -7.04 -22.76
N LYS A 161 -12.91 -6.89 -22.16
CA LYS A 161 -13.99 -6.11 -22.76
C LYS A 161 -13.69 -4.66 -22.40
N THR A 162 -12.72 -4.09 -23.10
CA THR A 162 -12.73 -2.67 -23.44
C THR A 162 -14.05 -2.42 -24.16
N THR A 163 -15.08 -1.99 -23.44
CA THR A 163 -16.24 -1.34 -24.05
C THR A 163 -15.81 0.05 -24.50
N LYS A 164 -15.03 0.10 -25.59
CA LYS A 164 -14.88 1.28 -26.46
C LYS A 164 -16.17 1.51 -27.28
N LYS A 165 -17.35 1.26 -26.69
CA LYS A 165 -18.65 1.29 -27.36
C LYS A 165 -19.75 1.77 -26.43
N GLU A 166 -19.43 2.76 -25.60
CA GLU A 166 -20.43 3.56 -24.88
C GLU A 166 -19.96 5.01 -24.73
N THR A 167 -19.13 5.48 -25.66
CA THR A 167 -18.68 6.88 -25.75
C THR A 167 -19.11 7.58 -27.04
N ASP A 168 -19.56 6.84 -28.08
CA ASP A 168 -20.06 7.46 -29.33
C ASP A 168 -21.57 7.76 -29.33
N LYS A 169 -22.36 7.19 -28.39
CA LYS A 169 -23.80 7.44 -28.32
C LYS A 169 -24.16 8.74 -27.58
N ALA A 170 -23.30 9.20 -26.67
CA ALA A 170 -23.51 10.47 -25.95
C ALA A 170 -23.10 11.70 -26.77
N LEU A 171 -22.15 11.57 -27.70
CA LEU A 171 -21.69 12.70 -28.52
C LEU A 171 -22.65 13.02 -29.69
N THR A 172 -23.50 12.07 -30.09
CA THR A 172 -24.45 12.26 -31.20
C THR A 172 -25.76 12.94 -30.77
N GLU A 173 -26.15 12.85 -29.51
CA GLU A 173 -27.36 13.50 -28.97
C GLU A 173 -27.15 15.00 -28.68
N LEU A 174 -25.92 15.42 -28.31
CA LEU A 174 -25.60 16.84 -28.09
C LEU A 174 -25.56 17.67 -29.40
N VAL A 175 -25.19 17.07 -30.54
CA VAL A 175 -25.14 17.78 -31.83
C VAL A 175 -26.54 17.92 -32.48
N LYS A 176 -27.50 17.05 -32.13
CA LYS A 176 -28.89 17.14 -32.63
C LYS A 176 -29.68 18.29 -32.01
N SER A 177 -29.44 18.61 -30.74
CA SER A 177 -30.09 19.73 -30.04
C SER A 177 -29.68 21.10 -30.61
N ALA A 178 -28.48 21.23 -31.17
CA ALA A 178 -27.93 22.51 -31.66
C ALA A 178 -28.40 22.93 -33.07
N LYS A 179 -29.26 22.17 -33.77
CA LYS A 179 -29.72 22.49 -35.14
C LYS A 179 -31.20 22.90 -35.27
N SER A 180 -31.96 23.01 -34.17
CA SER A 180 -33.40 23.32 -34.24
C SER A 180 -33.79 24.76 -33.89
N SER A 181 -32.85 25.64 -33.48
CA SER A 181 -33.19 27.00 -33.03
C SER A 181 -32.45 28.05 -33.84
N THR A 182 -32.80 28.20 -35.12
CA THR A 182 -32.40 29.37 -35.93
C THR A 182 -33.52 29.75 -36.91
N THR A 183 -34.68 30.13 -36.39
CA THR A 183 -35.63 31.01 -37.11
C THR A 183 -36.66 31.59 -36.12
N THR A 184 -36.30 32.66 -35.41
CA THR A 184 -37.30 33.66 -35.00
C THR A 184 -36.70 35.06 -35.14
N LYS A 185 -36.99 35.61 -36.32
CA LYS A 185 -37.09 37.02 -36.71
C LYS A 185 -37.73 37.88 -35.60
N ILE A 186 -37.37 39.17 -35.52
CA ILE A 186 -38.13 40.36 -35.05
C ILE A 186 -37.13 41.32 -34.33
N LYS A 187 -36.58 42.32 -35.05
CA LYS A 187 -37.03 43.73 -35.09
C LYS A 187 -36.46 44.53 -33.90
N SER A 188 -35.35 45.24 -34.13
CA SER A 188 -35.32 46.72 -34.21
C SER A 188 -35.78 47.41 -32.94
N THR A 189 -34.86 48.05 -32.22
CA THR A 189 -34.84 49.52 -32.04
C THR A 189 -33.57 49.95 -31.31
N VAL A 190 -32.81 50.80 -31.99
CA VAL A 190 -31.78 51.68 -31.45
C VAL A 190 -32.46 52.82 -30.70
N LYS A 191 -32.08 53.10 -29.44
CA LYS A 191 -31.65 54.43 -28.94
C LYS A 191 -31.52 54.48 -27.41
N PRO A 192 -30.69 55.39 -26.88
CA PRO A 192 -31.09 56.36 -25.87
C PRO A 192 -31.61 57.66 -26.51
#